data_AF-A0A8I1SPU9-F1
#
_entry.id   AF-A0A8I1SPU9-F1
#
_cell.length_a   1.000
_cell.length_b   1.000
_cell.length_c   1.000
_cell.angle_alpha   90.00
_cell.angle_beta   90.00
_cell.angle_gamma   90.00
#
_symmetry.space_group_name_H-M   'P 1'
#
loop_
_entity.id
_entity.type
_entity.pdbx_description
1 polymer ?
#
loop_
_entity_poly.entity_id
_entity_poly.type
_entity_poly.pdbx_seq_one_letter_code
_entity_poly.pdbx_strand_id
1 'polypeptide(L)' 'MKVKIIKILYVILAIGGIVAAIGSFITHSHLLEALALGLLGVSLILNSYATYLRLKRKIAFFYISIGVIAIIWAILIYH' A
#
# COMPACT_ATOMS: atom_id res chain seq x y z
N MET A 1 -0.62 -12.48 -18.89
CA MET A 1 -0.82 -11.01 -18.93
C MET A 1 -1.27 -10.40 -17.60
N LYS A 2 -2.34 -10.90 -16.94
CA LYS A 2 -2.91 -10.30 -15.71
C LYS A 2 -1.91 -10.06 -14.56
N VAL A 3 -1.02 -11.01 -14.28
CA VAL A 3 -0.02 -10.88 -13.19
C VAL A 3 1.02 -9.78 -13.45
N LYS A 4 1.39 -9.54 -14.71
CA LYS A 4 2.37 -8.51 -15.10
C LYS A 4 1.80 -7.10 -14.87
N ILE A 5 0.52 -6.91 -15.17
CA ILE A 5 -0.19 -5.63 -14.99
C ILE A 5 -0.35 -5.31 -13.51
N ILE A 6 -0.78 -6.29 -12.69
CA ILE A 6 -0.88 -6.13 -11.22
C ILE A 6 0.51 -5.76 -10.65
N LYS A 7 1.57 -6.36 -11.20
CA LYS A 7 2.95 -6.08 -10.79
C LYS A 7 3.34 -4.61 -11.00
N ILE A 8 3.06 -4.09 -12.19
CA ILE A 8 3.33 -2.70 -12.52
C ILE A 8 2.49 -1.77 -11.63
N LEU A 9 1.21 -2.10 -11.42
CA LEU A 9 0.30 -1.30 -10.62
C LEU A 9 0.80 -1.14 -9.18
N TYR A 10 1.12 -2.24 -8.47
CA TYR A 10 1.54 -2.13 -7.07
C TYR A 10 2.89 -1.40 -6.95
N VAL A 11 3.78 -1.51 -7.93
CA VAL A 11 5.05 -0.77 -7.95
C VAL A 11 4.80 0.74 -8.08
N ILE A 12 3.93 1.15 -8.99
CA ILE A 12 3.57 2.57 -9.16
C ILE A 12 2.92 3.12 -7.87
N LEU A 13 2.00 2.36 -7.28
CA LEU A 13 1.38 2.72 -6.01
C LEU A 13 2.40 2.82 -4.86
N ALA A 14 3.38 1.91 -4.79
CA ALA A 14 4.44 1.96 -3.79
C ALA A 14 5.30 3.22 -3.94
N ILE A 15 5.72 3.53 -5.17
CA ILE A 15 6.52 4.72 -5.46
C ILE A 15 5.72 5.98 -5.13
N GLY A 16 4.45 6.05 -5.54
CA GLY A 16 3.57 7.18 -5.22
C GLY A 16 3.37 7.36 -3.71
N GLY A 17 3.20 6.25 -2.98
CA GLY A 17 3.08 6.27 -1.52
C GLY A 17 4.36 6.75 -0.83
N ILE A 18 5.54 6.34 -1.32
CA ILE A 18 6.84 6.84 -0.80
C ILE A 18 6.99 8.34 -1.04
N VAL A 19 6.67 8.82 -2.25
CA VAL A 19 6.74 10.26 -2.58
C VAL A 19 5.79 11.05 -1.70
N ALA A 20 4.56 10.56 -1.49
CA ALA A 20 3.61 11.17 -0.58
C ALA A 20 4.10 11.17 0.88
N ALA A 21 4.76 10.10 1.33
CA ALA A 21 5.31 10.02 2.69
C ALA A 21 6.43 11.05 2.89
N ILE A 22 7.33 11.18 1.92
CA ILE A 22 8.40 12.20 1.95
C ILE A 22 7.80 13.60 1.91
N GLY A 23 6.83 13.84 1.02
CA GLY A 23 6.11 15.11 0.94
C GLY A 23 5.40 15.45 2.24
N SER A 24 4.79 14.47 2.90
CA SER A 24 4.18 14.60 4.23
C SER A 24 5.19 15.03 5.28
N PHE A 25 6.37 14.40 5.30
CA PHE A 25 7.42 14.74 6.26
C PHE A 25 7.90 16.18 6.10
N ILE A 26 8.00 16.67 4.86
CA ILE A 26 8.41 18.05 4.58
C ILE A 26 7.30 19.05 4.93
N THR A 27 6.07 18.77 4.51
CA THR A 27 4.92 19.68 4.65
C THR A 27 4.21 19.58 6.00
N HIS A 28 4.55 18.60 6.83
CA HIS A 28 3.87 18.27 8.09
C HIS A 28 2.35 18.11 7.92
N SER A 29 1.91 17.67 6.73
CA SER A 29 0.49 17.59 6.37
C SER A 29 -0.06 16.20 6.64
N HIS A 30 -1.00 16.11 7.59
CA HIS A 30 -1.74 14.87 7.89
C HIS A 30 -2.50 14.31 6.70
N LEU A 31 -2.90 15.18 5.75
CA LEU A 31 -3.55 14.74 4.52
C LEU A 31 -2.59 13.95 3.63
N LEU A 32 -1.34 14.41 3.45
CA LEU A 32 -0.33 13.67 2.70
C LEU A 32 0.09 12.38 3.42
N GLU A 33 0.13 12.40 4.75
CA GLU A 33 0.42 11.22 5.57
C GLU A 33 -0.62 10.12 5.35
N ALA A 34 -1.90 10.47 5.42
CA ALA A 34 -3.00 9.56 5.16
C ALA A 34 -2.97 9.03 3.71
N LEU A 35 -2.67 9.90 2.74
CA LEU A 35 -2.53 9.53 1.33
C LEU A 35 -1.38 8.54 1.12
N ALA A 36 -0.24 8.77 1.77
CA ALA A 36 0.92 7.90 1.73
C ALA A 36 0.61 6.51 2.30
N LEU A 37 0.01 6.46 3.49
CA LEU A 37 -0.40 5.22 4.14
C LEU A 37 -1.44 4.44 3.33
N GLY A 38 -2.41 5.14 2.73
CA GLY A 38 -3.40 4.54 1.85
C GLY A 38 -2.76 3.92 0.59
N LEU A 39 -1.89 4.66 -0.10
CA LEU A 39 -1.19 4.19 -1.30
C LEU A 39 -0.27 2.98 -1.00
N LEU A 40 0.49 3.05 0.10
CA LEU A 40 1.36 1.96 0.54
C LEU A 40 0.55 0.73 0.98
N GLY A 41 -0.54 0.93 1.72
CA GLY A 41 -1.44 -0.13 2.16
C GLY A 41 -2.07 -0.88 0.98
N VAL A 42 -2.59 -0.15 0.00
CA VAL A 42 -3.16 -0.74 -1.23
C VAL A 42 -2.07 -1.45 -2.05
N SER A 43 -0.86 -0.90 -2.15
CA SER A 43 0.28 -1.56 -2.81
C SER A 43 0.61 -2.90 -2.14
N LEU A 44 0.68 -2.93 -0.80
CA LEU A 44 0.92 -4.14 -0.03
C LEU A 44 -0.16 -5.21 -0.26
N ILE A 45 -1.44 -4.83 -0.28
CA ILE A 45 -2.54 -5.76 -0.58
C ILE A 45 -2.40 -6.35 -1.98
N LEU A 46 -2.12 -5.52 -2.99
CA LEU A 46 -1.95 -5.97 -4.38
C LEU A 46 -0.73 -6.86 -4.57
N ASN A 47 0.39 -6.53 -3.94
CA ASN A 47 1.61 -7.34 -3.98
C ASN A 47 1.38 -8.70 -3.30
N SER A 48 0.66 -8.72 -2.19
CA SER A 48 0.28 -9.93 -1.48
C SER A 48 -0.65 -10.80 -2.30
N TYR A 49 -1.63 -10.20 -2.96
CA TYR A 49 -2.54 -10.90 -3.86
C TYR A 49 -1.80 -11.52 -5.06
N ALA A 50 -0.86 -10.77 -5.67
CA ALA A 50 -0.01 -11.30 -6.73
C ALA A 50 0.87 -12.47 -6.24
N THR A 51 1.39 -12.38 -5.02
CA THR A 51 2.20 -13.43 -4.38
C THR A 51 1.35 -14.66 -4.06
N TYR A 52 0.12 -14.47 -3.58
CA TYR A 52 -0.85 -15.54 -3.32
C TYR A 52 -1.18 -16.30 -4.60
N LEU A 53 -1.50 -15.59 -5.69
CA LEU A 53 -1.78 -16.19 -6.99
C LEU A 53 -0.60 -17.02 -7.53
N ARG A 54 0.64 -16.61 -7.22
CA ARG A 54 1.85 -17.27 -7.73
C ARG A 54 2.32 -18.45 -6.87
N LEU A 55 2.21 -18.36 -5.55
CA LEU A 55 2.79 -19.32 -4.60
C LEU A 55 1.75 -20.10 -3.78
N LYS A 56 0.46 -19.75 -3.85
CA LYS A 56 -0.65 -20.29 -3.01
C LYS A 56 -0.30 -20.37 -1.52
N ARG A 57 0.62 -19.53 -1.04
CA ARG A 57 1.17 -19.58 0.31
C ARG A 57 0.32 -18.73 1.26
N LYS A 58 -0.01 -19.29 2.43
CA LYS A 58 -0.77 -18.58 3.49
C LYS A 58 -0.08 -17.31 3.99
N ILE A 59 1.23 -17.18 3.82
CA ILE A 59 2.01 -15.98 4.19
C ILE A 59 1.49 -14.71 3.49
N ALA A 60 0.89 -14.84 2.30
CA ALA A 60 0.30 -13.70 1.60
C ALA A 60 -0.88 -13.07 2.37
N PHE A 61 -1.59 -13.82 3.22
CA PHE A 61 -2.66 -13.25 4.05
C PHE A 61 -2.13 -12.27 5.10
N PHE A 62 -0.93 -12.50 5.62
CA PHE A 62 -0.35 -11.66 6.66
C PHE A 62 -0.06 -10.24 6.16
N TYR A 63 0.46 -10.13 4.94
CA TYR A 63 0.74 -8.84 4.31
C TYR A 63 -0.53 -8.09 3.88
N ILE A 64 -1.63 -8.80 3.58
CA ILE A 64 -2.95 -8.18 3.38
C ILE A 64 -3.41 -7.51 4.67
N SER A 65 -3.30 -8.20 5.81
CA SER A 65 -3.66 -7.62 7.11
C SER A 65 -2.84 -6.38 7.44
N ILE A 66 -1.53 -6.40 7.17
CA ILE A 66 -0.67 -5.21 7.36
C ILE A 66 -1.13 -4.05 6.48
N GLY A 67 -1.46 -4.31 5.21
CA GLY A 67 -1.98 -3.28 4.31
C GLY A 67 -3.32 -2.70 4.77
N VAL A 68 -4.21 -3.54 5.31
CA VAL A 68 -5.49 -3.10 5.89
C VAL A 68 -5.27 -2.24 7.13
N ILE A 69 -4.36 -2.62 8.02
CA ILE A 69 -4.02 -1.82 9.21
C ILE A 69 -3.50 -0.44 8.80
N ALA A 70 -2.64 -0.37 7.79
CA ALA A 70 -2.13 0.89 7.26
C ALA A 70 -3.26 1.80 6.73
N ILE A 71 -4.27 1.23 6.07
CA ILE A 71 -5.45 1.98 5.60
C ILE A 71 -6.32 2.46 6.76
N ILE A 72 -6.54 1.62 7.78
CA ILE A 72 -7.28 2.02 8.99
C ILE A 72 -6.57 3.17 9.69
N TRP A 73 -5.24 3.09 9.81
CA TRP A 73 -4.43 4.14 10.39
C TRP A 73 -4.48 5.44 9.58
N ALA A 74 -4.48 5.34 8.24
CA ALA A 74 -4.67 6.50 7.37
C ALA A 74 -6.01 7.21 7.62
N ILE A 75 -7.09 6.45 7.81
CA ILE A 75 -8.42 7.00 8.11
C ILE A 75 -8.44 7.67 9.48
N LEU A 76 -7.78 7.06 10.48
CA LEU A 76 -7.69 7.59 11.83
C LEU A 76 -6.87 8.90 11.92
N ILE A 77 -5.81 9.05 11.13
CA ILE A 77 -5.01 10.28 11.10
C ILE A 77 -5.77 11.42 10.41
N TYR A 78 -6.63 11.10 9.45
CA TYR A 78 -7.36 12.09 8.67
C TYR A 78 -8.61 12.64 9.38
N HIS A 79 -9.14 11.90 10.37
CA HIS A 79 -10.39 12.22 11.08
C HIS A 79 -10.11 12.79 12.47
#